data_AF-A0A9X4E373-F1
#
_entry.id   AF-A0A9X4E373-F1
#
_cell.length_a   1.000
_cell.length_b   1.000
_cell.length_c   1.000
_cell.angle_alpha   90.00
_cell.angle_beta   90.00
_cell.angle_gamma   90.00
#
_symmetry.space_group_name_H-M   'P 1'
#
loop_
_entity.id
_entity.type
_entity.pdbx_description
1 polymer ?
#
loop_
_entity_poly.entity_id
_entity_poly.type
_entity_poly.pdbx_seq_one_letter_code
_entity_poly.pdbx_strand_id
1 'polypeptide(L)'
;MKQISGRLTMLGDSIVKTNQCDYSLIKIGNNILQSVVVPSGINNFLDVHNDGETTIYYVDPFLFRKVIVGIGLPSGEKYCMGPGFFTSVMLLLCSIILIPLLGFGLLFLPTAVGSLVVDSAAAKLRDQGFEPIK
;
A
#
# COMPACT_ATOMS: atom_id res chain seq x y z
N MET A 1 9.21 -2.36 -4.50
CA MET A 1 7.84 -2.66 -4.96
C MET A 1 7.85 -4.03 -5.61
N LYS A 2 6.87 -4.87 -5.28
CA LYS A 2 6.66 -6.20 -5.85
C LYS A 2 5.31 -6.19 -6.59
N GLN A 3 5.16 -7.06 -7.59
CA GLN A 3 3.92 -7.24 -8.33
C GLN A 3 3.52 -8.71 -8.33
N ILE A 4 2.22 -8.98 -8.25
CA ILE A 4 1.64 -10.31 -8.41
C ILE A 4 0.40 -10.21 -9.30
N SER A 5 0.24 -11.15 -10.22
CA SER A 5 -0.93 -11.21 -11.10
C SER A 5 -1.60 -12.58 -10.95
N GLY A 6 -2.91 -12.59 -11.08
CA GLY A 6 -3.71 -13.80 -11.02
C GLY A 6 -5.16 -13.49 -10.70
N ARG A 7 -6.00 -14.51 -10.72
CA ARG A 7 -7.39 -14.36 -10.28
C ARG A 7 -7.44 -14.15 -8.77
N LEU A 8 -8.15 -13.11 -8.33
CA LEU A 8 -8.46 -12.90 -6.92
C LEU A 8 -9.47 -13.97 -6.48
N THR A 9 -9.09 -14.83 -5.53
CA THR A 9 -9.91 -16.00 -5.15
C THR A 9 -10.34 -15.98 -3.70
N MET A 10 -9.66 -15.20 -2.84
CA MET A 10 -10.00 -15.12 -1.43
C MET A 10 -9.51 -13.81 -0.82
N LEU A 11 -10.37 -13.22 0.01
CA LEU A 11 -10.04 -12.20 0.98
C LEU A 11 -10.32 -12.81 2.36
N GLY A 12 -9.35 -12.77 3.27
CA GLY A 12 -9.54 -13.22 4.65
C GLY A 12 -10.27 -12.18 5.49
N ASP A 13 -10.32 -12.43 6.80
CA ASP A 13 -10.90 -11.49 7.77
C ASP A 13 -10.27 -10.11 7.64
N SER A 14 -11.11 -9.08 7.79
CA SER A 14 -10.74 -7.69 7.57
C SER A 14 -11.11 -6.80 8.75
N ILE A 15 -10.21 -5.89 9.13
CA ILE A 15 -10.50 -4.80 10.05
C ILE A 15 -10.56 -3.50 9.24
N VAL A 16 -11.76 -2.96 9.09
CA VAL A 16 -11.99 -1.70 8.36
C VAL A 16 -11.67 -0.52 9.28
N LYS A 17 -10.80 0.37 8.81
CA LYS A 17 -10.46 1.66 9.42
C LYS A 17 -10.85 2.79 8.46
N THR A 18 -10.78 4.02 8.94
CA THR A 18 -11.21 5.21 8.17
C THR A 18 -10.56 5.30 6.78
N ASN A 19 -9.26 5.04 6.66
CA ASN A 19 -8.50 5.22 5.41
C ASN A 19 -7.84 3.94 4.87
N GLN A 20 -8.06 2.81 5.53
CA GLN A 20 -7.46 1.53 5.13
C GLN A 20 -8.28 0.35 5.65
N CYS A 21 -8.10 -0.80 5.01
CA CYS A 21 -8.60 -2.08 5.42
C CYS A 21 -7.42 -3.03 5.68
N ASP A 22 -7.36 -3.61 6.88
CA ASP A 22 -6.32 -4.57 7.25
C ASP A 22 -6.86 -5.99 7.04
N TYR A 23 -6.34 -6.69 6.04
CA TYR A 23 -6.68 -8.08 5.75
C TYR A 23 -5.69 -9.05 6.40
N SER A 24 -6.21 -10.11 6.99
CA SER A 24 -5.42 -11.26 7.44
C SER A 24 -4.70 -11.95 6.26
N LEU A 25 -5.38 -12.12 5.13
CA LEU A 25 -4.80 -12.64 3.90
C LEU A 25 -5.53 -12.17 2.64
N ILE A 26 -4.83 -12.21 1.51
CA ILE A 26 -5.35 -12.02 0.15
C ILE A 26 -4.74 -13.11 -0.74
N LYS A 27 -5.58 -13.90 -1.42
CA LYS A 27 -5.14 -14.97 -2.34
C LYS A 27 -5.35 -14.57 -3.80
N ILE A 28 -4.27 -14.55 -4.57
CA ILE A 28 -4.24 -14.20 -6.00
C ILE A 28 -3.51 -15.29 -6.77
N GLY A 29 -4.26 -16.01 -7.61
CA GLY A 29 -3.77 -17.22 -8.27
C GLY A 29 -3.21 -18.21 -7.24
N ASN A 30 -1.93 -18.55 -7.39
CA ASN A 30 -1.20 -19.45 -6.47
C ASN A 30 -0.47 -18.69 -5.34
N ASN A 31 -0.56 -17.36 -5.29
CA ASN A 31 0.10 -16.54 -4.29
C ASN A 31 -0.85 -16.22 -3.14
N ILE A 32 -0.31 -16.24 -1.92
CA ILE A 32 -1.02 -15.83 -0.71
C ILE A 32 -0.21 -14.70 -0.06
N LEU A 33 -0.81 -13.51 0.01
CA LEU A 33 -0.28 -12.41 0.81
C LEU A 33 -0.93 -12.45 2.18
N GLN A 34 -0.13 -12.46 3.24
CA GLN A 34 -0.61 -12.42 4.63
C GLN A 34 -0.32 -11.06 5.25
N SER A 35 -1.18 -10.63 6.19
CA SER A 35 -1.09 -9.37 6.93
C SER A 35 -0.91 -8.18 6.00
N VAL A 36 -1.96 -7.88 5.24
CA VAL A 36 -1.94 -6.89 4.15
C VAL A 36 -2.81 -5.68 4.52
N VAL A 37 -2.26 -4.49 4.34
CA VAL A 37 -2.95 -3.22 4.46
C VAL A 37 -3.35 -2.76 3.07
N VAL A 38 -4.62 -2.43 2.90
CA VAL A 38 -5.20 -1.97 1.64
C VAL A 38 -5.79 -0.57 1.85
N PRO A 39 -5.32 0.47 1.14
CA PRO A 39 -5.95 1.78 1.17
C PRO A 39 -7.44 1.69 0.78
N SER A 40 -8.31 2.46 1.45
CA SER A 40 -9.76 2.38 1.22
C SER A 40 -10.17 2.56 -0.24
N GLY A 41 -9.52 3.48 -0.96
CA GLY A 41 -9.75 3.66 -2.39
C GLY A 41 -9.53 2.38 -3.20
N ILE A 42 -8.39 1.70 -2.98
CA ILE A 42 -8.05 0.44 -3.67
C ILE A 42 -8.97 -0.70 -3.23
N ASN A 43 -9.37 -0.70 -1.95
CA ASN A 43 -10.21 -1.75 -1.37
C ASN A 43 -11.54 -1.92 -2.12
N ASN A 44 -12.11 -0.82 -2.63
CA ASN A 44 -13.36 -0.83 -3.39
C ASN A 44 -13.29 -1.66 -4.68
N PHE A 45 -12.08 -1.96 -5.15
CA PHE A 45 -11.84 -2.72 -6.38
C PHE A 45 -11.41 -4.17 -6.12
N LEU A 46 -11.30 -4.59 -4.86
CA LEU A 46 -11.01 -5.98 -4.51
C LEU A 46 -12.29 -6.81 -4.52
N ASP A 47 -12.60 -7.39 -5.69
CA ASP A 47 -13.76 -8.29 -5.85
C ASP A 47 -13.32 -9.71 -6.23
N VAL A 48 -13.62 -10.68 -5.36
CA VAL A 48 -13.33 -12.11 -5.55
C VAL A 48 -14.25 -12.79 -6.56
N HIS A 49 -15.39 -12.16 -6.88
CA HIS A 49 -16.37 -12.71 -7.83
C HIS A 49 -16.05 -12.32 -9.27
N ASN A 50 -15.11 -11.40 -9.48
CA ASN A 50 -14.67 -11.05 -10.81
C ASN A 50 -13.80 -12.18 -11.39
N ASP A 51 -14.20 -12.72 -12.54
CA ASP A 51 -13.54 -13.87 -13.18
C ASP A 51 -12.20 -13.54 -13.84
N GLY A 52 -11.83 -12.25 -13.88
CA GLY A 52 -10.64 -11.78 -14.56
C GLY A 52 -9.33 -11.80 -13.77
N GLU A 53 -8.24 -11.56 -14.47
CA GLU A 53 -6.91 -11.46 -13.86
C GLU A 53 -6.69 -10.08 -13.24
N THR A 54 -6.41 -10.07 -11.93
CA THR A 54 -6.12 -8.86 -11.15
C THR A 54 -4.63 -8.81 -10.86
N THR A 55 -4.01 -7.66 -11.10
CA THR A 55 -2.60 -7.43 -10.75
C THR A 55 -2.53 -6.56 -9.50
N ILE A 56 -1.83 -6.99 -8.46
CA ILE A 56 -1.60 -6.21 -7.24
C ILE A 56 -0.14 -5.79 -7.16
N TYR A 57 0.06 -4.51 -6.88
CA TYR A 57 1.35 -3.91 -6.58
C TYR A 57 1.44 -3.60 -5.09
N TYR A 58 2.47 -4.11 -4.43
CA TYR A 58 2.64 -3.92 -2.99
C TYR A 58 4.09 -3.63 -2.60
N VAL A 59 4.24 -3.05 -1.42
CA VAL A 59 5.52 -2.87 -0.74
C VAL A 59 5.53 -3.63 0.58
N ASP A 60 6.73 -3.99 1.03
CA ASP A 60 6.96 -4.76 2.26
C ASP A 60 7.99 -3.97 3.08
N PRO A 61 7.57 -2.90 3.79
CA PRO A 61 8.49 -2.08 4.55
C PRO A 61 8.96 -2.87 5.78
N PHE A 62 10.26 -2.85 6.08
CA PHE A 62 10.91 -3.73 7.04
C PHE A 62 10.25 -3.85 8.43
N LEU A 63 9.60 -2.79 8.91
CA LEU A 63 8.94 -2.72 10.23
C LEU A 63 7.41 -2.65 10.15
N PHE A 64 6.84 -2.80 8.95
CA PHE A 64 5.41 -2.61 8.72
C PHE A 64 4.79 -3.80 7.99
N ARG A 65 3.47 -3.88 8.05
CA ARG A 65 2.68 -4.83 7.26
C ARG A 65 2.84 -4.54 5.77
N LYS A 66 2.57 -5.53 4.93
CA LYS A 66 2.58 -5.34 3.47
C LYS A 66 1.51 -4.32 3.11
N VAL A 67 1.85 -3.33 2.29
CA VAL A 67 0.91 -2.28 1.88
C VAL A 67 0.66 -2.41 0.38
N ILE A 68 -0.59 -2.55 -0.02
CA ILE A 68 -0.98 -2.46 -1.43
C ILE A 68 -0.93 -0.99 -1.84
N VAL A 69 -0.18 -0.70 -2.90
CA VAL A 69 0.04 0.65 -3.43
C VAL A 69 -0.58 0.85 -4.81
N GLY A 70 -1.04 -0.23 -5.45
CA GLY A 70 -1.82 -0.15 -6.67
C GLY A 70 -2.45 -1.48 -7.07
N ILE A 71 -3.41 -1.39 -7.99
CA ILE A 71 -4.18 -2.49 -8.53
C ILE A 71 -4.37 -2.28 -10.04
N GLY A 72 -4.25 -3.35 -10.81
CA GLY A 72 -4.66 -3.43 -12.21
C GLY A 72 -5.85 -4.37 -12.31
N LEU A 73 -6.93 -3.89 -12.93
CA LEU A 73 -8.18 -4.62 -13.08
C LEU A 73 -8.21 -5.43 -14.38
N PRO A 74 -9.08 -6.44 -14.45
CA PRO A 74 -9.32 -7.18 -15.69
C PRO A 74 -9.81 -6.32 -16.85
N SER A 75 -10.48 -5.19 -16.56
CA SER A 75 -10.92 -4.21 -17.55
C SER A 75 -9.75 -3.48 -18.23
N GLY A 76 -8.53 -3.61 -17.71
CA GLY A 76 -7.34 -2.88 -18.16
C GLY A 76 -7.10 -1.58 -17.39
N GLU A 77 -8.06 -1.14 -16.58
CA GLU A 77 -7.93 0.02 -15.70
C GLU A 77 -6.88 -0.23 -14.61
N LYS A 78 -6.15 0.81 -14.24
CA LYS A 78 -5.01 0.72 -13.33
C LYS A 78 -5.07 1.88 -12.35
N TYR A 79 -5.10 1.56 -11.06
CA TYR A 79 -5.22 2.53 -9.99
C TYR A 79 -4.07 2.44 -9.00
N CYS A 80 -3.62 3.57 -8.47
CA CYS A 80 -2.61 3.63 -7.42
C CYS A 80 -3.07 4.49 -6.25
N MET A 81 -2.39 4.34 -5.11
CA MET A 81 -2.67 5.15 -3.93
C MET A 81 -2.47 6.64 -4.23
N GLY A 82 -3.40 7.48 -3.75
CA GLY A 82 -3.35 8.92 -3.86
C GLY A 82 -2.12 9.56 -3.18
N PRO A 83 -1.82 10.82 -3.51
CA PRO A 83 -0.58 11.46 -3.08
C PRO A 83 -0.51 11.72 -1.57
N GLY A 84 0.48 11.11 -0.90
CA GLY A 84 0.90 11.39 0.49
C GLY A 84 2.35 11.91 0.61
N PHE A 85 3.06 12.06 -0.50
CA PHE A 85 4.52 12.26 -0.50
C PHE A 85 4.99 13.45 0.35
N PHE A 86 4.31 14.59 0.27
CA PHE A 86 4.68 15.79 1.04
C PHE A 86 4.55 15.55 2.55
N THR A 87 3.51 14.83 2.98
CA THR A 87 3.32 14.51 4.41
C THR A 87 4.38 13.55 4.92
N SER A 88 4.81 12.58 4.10
CA SER A 88 5.90 11.66 4.48
C SER A 88 7.25 12.36 4.58
N VAL A 89 7.54 13.28 3.66
CA VAL A 89 8.76 14.10 3.73
C VAL A 89 8.77 15.00 4.96
N MET A 90 7.66 15.68 5.25
CA MET A 90 7.52 16.49 6.47
C MET A 90 7.73 15.64 7.72
N LEU A 91 7.10 14.45 7.80
CA LEU A 91 7.27 13.54 8.93
C LEU A 91 8.73 13.10 9.11
N LEU A 92 9.43 12.80 8.00
CA LEU A 92 10.85 12.45 8.03
C LEU A 92 11.72 13.60 8.53
N LEU A 93 11.49 14.82 8.04
CA LEU A 93 12.22 16.01 8.47
C LEU A 93 12.00 16.29 9.95
N CYS A 94 10.76 16.26 10.42
CA CYS A 94 10.42 16.42 11.84
C CYS A 94 11.11 15.33 12.69
N SER A 95 11.12 14.09 12.21
CA SER A 95 11.80 12.98 12.90
C SER A 95 13.31 13.26 13.04
N ILE A 96 13.97 13.74 11.99
CA ILE A 96 15.41 14.08 12.03
C ILE A 96 15.68 15.25 12.98
N ILE A 97 14.87 16.31 12.93
CA ILE A 97 15.01 17.50 13.78
C ILE A 97 14.83 17.16 15.27
N LEU A 98 14.03 16.13 15.58
CA LEU A 98 13.80 15.66 16.96
C LEU A 98 14.88 14.70 17.49
N ILE A 99 15.84 14.25 16.67
CA ILE A 99 16.93 13.36 17.13
C ILE A 99 17.77 14.00 18.25
N PRO A 100 18.21 15.27 18.16
CA PRO A 100 18.99 15.92 19.21
C PRO A 100 18.23 16.05 20.54
N LEU A 101 16.89 16.01 20.51
CA LEU A 101 16.05 16.04 21.70
C LEU A 101 15.98 14.63 22.31
N LEU A 102 17.05 14.18 22.97
CA LEU A 102 17.12 12.89 23.67
C LEU A 102 16.85 11.65 22.78
N GLY A 103 17.06 11.74 21.47
CA GLY A 103 16.80 10.65 20.54
C GLY A 103 15.33 10.39 20.23
N PHE A 104 14.39 11.27 20.64
CA PHE A 104 12.96 11.08 20.36
C PHE A 104 12.67 10.90 18.86
N GLY A 105 13.44 11.57 18.01
CA GLY A 105 13.37 11.40 16.56
C GLY A 105 13.55 9.96 16.05
N LEU A 106 14.34 9.14 16.76
CA LEU A 106 14.60 7.75 16.38
C LEU A 106 13.35 6.86 16.48
N LEU A 107 12.37 7.23 17.33
CA LEU A 107 11.11 6.49 17.47
C LEU A 107 10.21 6.64 16.23
N PHE A 108 10.28 7.78 15.56
CA PHE A 108 9.42 8.11 14.42
C PHE A 108 10.06 7.82 13.07
N LEU A 109 11.40 7.72 13.03
CA LEU A 109 12.21 7.48 11.84
C LEU A 109 11.77 6.23 11.05
N PRO A 110 11.54 5.05 11.68
CA PRO A 110 11.04 3.88 10.97
C PRO A 110 9.73 4.12 10.24
N THR A 111 8.77 4.76 10.91
CA THR A 111 7.45 5.11 10.35
C THR A 111 7.57 6.09 9.20
N ALA A 112 8.40 7.11 9.35
CA ALA A 112 8.67 8.08 8.29
C ALA A 112 9.28 7.43 7.05
N VAL A 113 10.26 6.55 7.23
CA VAL A 113 10.90 5.81 6.13
C VAL A 113 9.91 4.85 5.47
N GLY A 114 9.12 4.11 6.26
CA GLY A 114 8.08 3.22 5.74
C GLY A 114 7.06 3.97 4.89
N SER A 115 6.57 5.11 5.38
CA SER A 115 5.64 5.98 4.66
C SER A 115 6.24 6.52 3.36
N LEU A 116 7.51 6.96 3.39
CA LEU A 116 8.21 7.43 2.19
C LEU A 116 8.37 6.34 1.13
N VAL A 117 8.65 5.09 1.54
CA VAL A 117 8.75 3.95 0.63
C VAL A 117 7.40 3.66 -0.05
N VAL A 118 6.30 3.74 0.70
CA VAL A 118 4.93 3.59 0.17
C VAL A 118 4.64 4.69 -0.86
N ASP A 119 4.86 5.95 -0.49
CA ASP A 119 4.58 7.09 -1.39
C ASP A 119 5.47 7.08 -2.63
N SER A 120 6.74 6.71 -2.50
CA SER A 120 7.66 6.60 -3.64
C SER A 120 7.22 5.50 -4.61
N ALA A 121 6.68 4.39 -4.09
CA ALA A 121 6.13 3.34 -4.93
C ALA A 121 4.84 3.79 -5.64
N ALA A 122 3.94 4.49 -4.94
CA ALA A 122 2.74 5.06 -5.55
C ALA A 122 3.06 6.11 -6.62
N ALA A 123 4.04 6.99 -6.37
CA ALA A 123 4.54 7.95 -7.36
C ALA A 123 5.09 7.25 -8.61
N LYS A 124 5.88 6.19 -8.43
CA LYS A 124 6.40 5.39 -9.55
C LYS A 124 5.29 4.74 -10.37
N LEU A 125 4.21 4.27 -9.75
CA LEU A 125 3.05 3.74 -10.48
C LEU A 125 2.32 4.84 -11.24
N ARG A 126 2.17 6.02 -10.65
CA ARG A 126 1.59 7.18 -11.34
C ARG A 126 2.40 7.57 -12.57
N ASP A 127 3.73 7.56 -12.47
CA ASP A 127 4.62 7.82 -13.62
C ASP A 127 4.50 6.76 -14.72
N GLN A 128 3.96 5.57 -14.39
CA GLN A 128 3.62 4.50 -15.33
C GLN A 128 2.18 4.59 -15.88
N GLY A 129 1.46 5.67 -15.56
CA GLY A 129 0.10 5.92 -16.05
C GLY A 129 -1.03 5.33 -15.19
N PHE A 130 -0.76 4.94 -13.94
CA PHE A 130 -1.81 4.55 -13.01
C PHE A 130 -2.57 5.78 -12.51
N GLU A 131 -3.89 5.66 -12.41
CA GLU A 131 -4.76 6.73 -11.92
C GLU A 131 -4.77 6.75 -10.37
N PRO A 132 -4.45 7.89 -9.73
CA PRO A 132 -4.43 7.99 -8.28
C PRO A 132 -5.85 8.04 -7.71
N ILE A 133 -6.13 7.23 -6.69
CA ILE A 133 -7.41 7.18 -5.98
C ILE A 133 -7.23 7.45 -4.48
N LYS A 134 -8.21 8.14 -3.90
CA LYS A 134 -8.22 8.53 -2.48
C LYS A 134 -8.85 7.44 -1.61
#